data_AF-A0A183UT50-F1
#
_entry.id   AF-A0A183UT50-F1
#
_cell.length_a   1.000
_cell.length_b   1.000
_cell.length_c   1.000
_cell.angle_alpha   90.00
_cell.angle_beta   90.00
_cell.angle_gamma   90.00
#
_symmetry.space_group_name_H-M   'P 1'
#
loop_
_entity.id
_entity.type
_entity.pdbx_description
1 polymer ?
#
loop_
_entity_poly.entity_id
_entity_poly.type
_entity_poly.pdbx_seq_one_letter_code
_entity_poly.pdbx_strand_id
1 'polypeptide(L)'
;MCAGSVPPMQIKLNKFHSFLPMVFEFKLLHAQAKNNDWTYIYNKLKQKWHSNNGLHELLYVEKVTLEPWRAEIAAAIEDIERLTCIRIKPKTDADTDYVHIAPLDGCYSSLGRTGGAQNVSIDRGCVYKGTIVHELMHTIGFYHEQARADRDDYVTILWDNVMPGDEDQFDSYPLTEIDHLGTEYDYESVMHYSPKAFSKNGQPTILPKRAEVAIGHKEGLSATDAYKINRLYNCTTEAGPAKCEDLINDCDKILSSGLCDSQLLSEFVKKNCARTCKKCCIDKLSWCARAAEMQLCTKLPQEIPTYCPKSCRQC
;
A
#
# COMPACT_ATOMS: atom_id res chain seq x y z
N MET A 1 -7.02 56.45 -27.73
CA MET A 1 -6.27 55.23 -27.35
C MET A 1 -5.99 55.29 -25.86
N CYS A 2 -5.99 54.12 -25.23
CA CYS A 2 -5.72 53.80 -23.82
C CYS A 2 -6.92 53.85 -22.86
N ALA A 3 -7.44 52.65 -22.62
CA ALA A 3 -8.27 52.23 -21.49
C ALA A 3 -7.39 51.90 -20.26
N GLY A 4 -8.01 51.84 -19.08
CA GLY A 4 -7.44 51.29 -17.84
C GLY A 4 -8.20 51.82 -16.61
N SER A 5 -9.24 51.15 -16.13
CA SER A 5 -9.23 50.03 -15.16
C SER A 5 -9.29 50.51 -13.70
N VAL A 6 -10.45 50.30 -13.08
CA VAL A 6 -10.74 50.43 -11.64
C VAL A 6 -9.96 49.38 -10.86
N PRO A 7 -9.34 49.70 -9.69
CA PRO A 7 -8.61 48.70 -8.91
C PRO A 7 -9.58 47.75 -8.20
N PRO A 8 -9.31 46.43 -8.15
CA PRO A 8 -10.15 45.50 -7.41
C PRO A 8 -9.87 45.59 -5.91
N MET A 9 -10.97 45.55 -5.16
CA MET A 9 -11.08 45.42 -3.71
C MET A 9 -10.22 44.25 -3.21
N GLN A 10 -9.23 44.54 -2.36
CA GLN A 10 -8.47 43.50 -1.64
C GLN A 10 -9.35 42.88 -0.55
N ILE A 11 -9.87 41.70 -0.82
CA ILE A 11 -10.41 40.81 0.22
C ILE A 11 -9.21 40.23 0.96
N LYS A 12 -8.99 40.67 2.20
CA LYS A 12 -8.05 40.04 3.13
C LYS A 12 -8.53 38.60 3.40
N LEU A 13 -7.94 37.62 2.73
CA LEU A 13 -8.07 36.21 3.08
C LEU A 13 -7.32 35.99 4.41
N ASN A 14 -8.09 36.03 5.50
CA ASN A 14 -7.63 35.59 6.81
C ASN A 14 -7.33 34.08 6.75
N LYS A 15 -6.14 33.73 7.23
CA LYS A 15 -5.67 32.39 7.66
C LYS A 15 -6.78 31.33 7.73
N PHE A 16 -6.84 30.44 6.74
CA PHE A 16 -7.54 29.16 6.83
C PHE A 16 -6.56 28.02 6.56
N HIS A 17 -6.77 26.95 7.31
CA HIS A 17 -5.82 25.88 7.60
C HIS A 17 -5.31 25.14 6.36
N SER A 18 -4.05 24.77 6.46
CA SER A 18 -3.23 23.95 5.57
C SER A 18 -3.72 22.50 5.49
N PHE A 19 -4.68 22.17 4.61
CA PHE A 19 -4.99 20.78 4.19
C PHE A 19 -5.73 20.73 2.83
N LEU A 20 -5.52 21.73 1.96
CA LEU A 20 -6.20 21.88 0.66
C LEU A 20 -5.76 21.00 -0.54
N PRO A 21 -4.72 20.15 -0.51
CA PRO A 21 -4.26 19.49 -1.74
C PRO A 21 -4.83 18.09 -1.97
N MET A 22 -5.35 17.39 -0.94
CA MET A 22 -6.10 16.13 -1.12
C MET A 22 -7.36 16.35 -1.99
N VAL A 23 -7.85 17.59 -2.01
CA VAL A 23 -9.07 18.05 -2.68
C VAL A 23 -8.89 18.23 -4.19
N PHE A 24 -7.67 18.41 -4.72
CA PHE A 24 -7.51 18.90 -6.09
C PHE A 24 -7.48 17.80 -7.17
N GLU A 25 -6.88 16.64 -6.90
CA GLU A 25 -6.92 15.51 -7.86
C GLU A 25 -8.24 14.74 -7.81
N PHE A 26 -8.85 14.58 -6.62
CA PHE A 26 -10.20 14.02 -6.50
C PHE A 26 -11.24 14.85 -7.26
N LYS A 27 -11.12 16.19 -7.26
CA LYS A 27 -12.00 17.08 -8.04
C LYS A 27 -11.79 17.00 -9.55
N LEU A 28 -10.58 16.73 -10.05
CA LEU A 28 -10.34 16.59 -11.49
C LEU A 28 -10.97 15.30 -12.05
N LEU A 29 -10.87 14.19 -11.30
CA LEU A 29 -11.57 12.94 -11.64
C LEU A 29 -13.09 13.10 -11.52
N HIS A 30 -13.60 13.75 -10.47
CA HIS A 30 -15.04 14.02 -10.31
C HIS A 30 -15.61 15.05 -11.29
N ALA A 31 -14.85 16.08 -11.69
CA ALA A 31 -15.29 17.07 -12.68
C ALA A 31 -15.43 16.45 -14.08
N GLN A 32 -14.63 15.43 -14.41
CA GLN A 32 -14.79 14.64 -15.64
C GLN A 32 -15.93 13.62 -15.51
N ALA A 33 -16.18 13.06 -14.32
CA ALA A 33 -17.32 12.18 -14.05
C ALA A 33 -18.68 12.87 -14.25
N LYS A 34 -18.77 14.20 -14.02
CA LYS A 34 -19.97 15.01 -14.35
C LYS A 34 -20.34 15.00 -15.84
N ASN A 35 -19.43 14.62 -16.74
CA ASN A 35 -19.70 14.50 -18.18
C ASN A 35 -20.14 13.08 -18.60
N ASN A 36 -20.49 12.19 -17.66
CA ASN A 36 -20.98 10.83 -17.90
C ASN A 36 -20.05 9.89 -18.69
N ASP A 37 -18.78 10.25 -18.92
CA ASP A 37 -17.81 9.35 -19.55
C ASP A 37 -17.10 8.48 -18.50
N TRP A 38 -17.90 7.64 -17.85
CA TRP A 38 -17.42 6.65 -16.89
C TRP A 38 -16.51 5.61 -17.53
N THR A 39 -16.64 5.36 -18.84
CA THR A 39 -15.80 4.42 -19.57
C THR A 39 -14.37 4.96 -19.75
N TYR A 40 -14.21 6.27 -19.95
CA TYR A 40 -12.91 6.93 -19.99
C TYR A 40 -12.19 6.89 -18.63
N ILE A 41 -12.87 7.22 -17.54
CA ILE A 41 -12.32 7.15 -16.17
C ILE A 41 -11.97 5.70 -15.81
N TYR A 42 -12.89 4.76 -16.08
CA TYR A 42 -12.70 3.32 -15.89
C TYR A 42 -11.50 2.76 -16.66
N ASN A 43 -11.26 3.21 -17.90
CA ASN A 43 -10.11 2.79 -18.69
C ASN A 43 -8.79 3.45 -18.27
N LYS A 44 -8.83 4.63 -17.64
CA LYS A 44 -7.63 5.32 -17.12
C LYS A 44 -7.20 4.77 -15.76
N LEU A 45 -8.15 4.49 -14.85
CA LEU A 45 -7.90 3.89 -13.54
C LEU A 45 -7.35 2.45 -13.63
N LYS A 46 -7.60 1.77 -14.76
CA LYS A 46 -7.03 0.44 -15.06
C LYS A 46 -5.61 0.46 -15.61
N GLN A 47 -4.98 1.63 -15.78
CA GLN A 47 -3.59 1.68 -16.21
C GLN A 47 -2.69 1.25 -15.05
N LYS A 48 -2.42 -0.06 -15.04
CA LYS A 48 -1.39 -0.66 -14.20
C LYS A 48 -0.01 -0.13 -14.61
N TRP A 49 0.91 -0.15 -13.67
CA TRP A 49 2.32 0.04 -13.96
C TRP A 49 2.86 -1.05 -14.87
N HIS A 50 3.84 -0.70 -15.72
CA HIS A 50 4.36 -1.56 -16.78
C HIS A 50 4.92 -2.87 -16.23
N SER A 51 4.68 -3.98 -16.94
CA SER A 51 5.22 -5.29 -16.57
C SER A 51 6.51 -5.57 -17.32
N ASN A 52 7.55 -5.99 -16.59
CA ASN A 52 8.83 -6.43 -17.12
C ASN A 52 9.17 -7.78 -16.48
N ASN A 53 9.13 -8.86 -17.26
CA ASN A 53 9.38 -10.24 -16.80
C ASN A 53 8.54 -10.66 -15.57
N GLY A 54 7.28 -10.24 -15.50
CA GLY A 54 6.37 -10.58 -14.38
C GLY A 54 6.50 -9.72 -13.13
N LEU A 55 7.42 -8.74 -13.13
CA LEU A 55 7.51 -7.69 -12.12
C LEU A 55 6.90 -6.40 -12.67
N HIS A 56 6.22 -5.63 -11.83
CA HIS A 56 5.60 -4.37 -12.23
C HIS A 56 6.40 -3.18 -11.74
N GLU A 57 6.91 -2.36 -12.65
CA GLU A 57 7.86 -1.31 -12.35
C GLU A 57 7.15 0.04 -12.16
N LEU A 58 7.16 0.52 -10.92
CA LEU A 58 6.79 1.89 -10.56
C LEU A 58 8.07 2.71 -10.48
N LEU A 59 8.28 3.56 -11.47
CA LEU A 59 9.52 4.33 -11.57
C LEU A 59 9.36 5.65 -10.84
N TYR A 60 10.38 6.09 -10.11
CA TYR A 60 10.31 7.33 -9.35
C TYR A 60 11.57 8.20 -9.45
N VAL A 61 11.40 9.49 -9.21
CA VAL A 61 12.48 10.42 -8.90
C VAL A 61 12.08 11.22 -7.65
N GLU A 62 13.02 11.34 -6.72
CA GLU A 62 12.87 12.17 -5.54
C GLU A 62 13.47 13.55 -5.76
N LYS A 63 12.79 14.58 -5.27
CA LYS A 63 13.41 15.91 -5.13
C LYS A 63 14.53 15.84 -4.08
N VAL A 64 15.67 16.46 -4.37
CA VAL A 64 16.85 16.54 -3.47
C VAL A 64 16.50 17.07 -2.06
N THR A 65 15.41 17.82 -1.91
CA THR A 65 14.95 18.29 -0.60
C THR A 65 14.46 17.16 0.33
N LEU A 66 14.22 15.95 -0.19
CA LEU A 66 13.79 14.77 0.57
C LEU A 66 14.96 13.96 1.17
N GLU A 67 16.22 14.38 0.97
CA GLU A 67 17.41 13.71 1.53
C GLU A 67 17.26 13.32 3.02
N PRO A 68 16.71 14.18 3.92
CA PRO A 68 16.52 13.80 5.33
C PRO A 68 15.49 12.69 5.57
N TRP A 69 14.64 12.39 4.59
CA TRP A 69 13.48 11.50 4.69
C TRP A 69 13.62 10.21 3.88
N ARG A 70 14.74 10.05 3.18
CA ARG A 70 15.03 8.87 2.35
C ARG A 70 14.93 7.55 3.09
N ALA A 71 15.29 7.50 4.36
CA ALA A 71 15.21 6.27 5.15
C ALA A 71 13.76 5.78 5.30
N GLU A 72 12.81 6.68 5.54
CA GLU A 72 11.38 6.35 5.67
C GLU A 72 10.77 5.99 4.31
N ILE A 73 11.16 6.70 3.25
CA ILE A 73 10.74 6.38 1.88
C ILE A 73 11.27 4.98 1.49
N ALA A 74 12.54 4.69 1.76
CA ALA A 74 13.14 3.39 1.51
C ALA A 74 12.45 2.27 2.32
N ALA A 75 12.14 2.51 3.60
CA ALA A 75 11.43 1.54 4.43
C ALA A 75 10.00 1.26 3.93
N ALA A 76 9.30 2.28 3.41
CA ALA A 76 7.98 2.12 2.81
C ALA A 76 8.05 1.34 1.48
N ILE A 77 9.04 1.66 0.64
CA ILE A 77 9.31 0.93 -0.60
C ILE A 77 9.62 -0.54 -0.30
N GLU A 78 10.51 -0.82 0.66
CA GLU A 78 10.85 -2.19 1.07
C GLU A 78 9.63 -2.98 1.53
N ASP A 79 8.70 -2.35 2.27
CA ASP A 79 7.49 -3.03 2.76
C ASP A 79 6.60 -3.51 1.61
N ILE A 80 6.44 -2.70 0.55
CA ILE A 80 5.69 -3.05 -0.65
C ILE A 80 6.44 -4.10 -1.48
N GLU A 81 7.72 -3.90 -1.77
CA GLU A 81 8.50 -4.77 -2.65
C GLU A 81 8.71 -6.18 -2.07
N ARG A 82 8.81 -6.28 -0.74
CA ARG A 82 9.02 -7.54 -0.03
C ARG A 82 7.78 -8.43 -0.01
N LEU A 83 6.59 -7.84 -0.03
CA LEU A 83 5.32 -8.55 0.06
C LEU A 83 4.66 -8.76 -1.31
N THR A 84 5.10 -8.02 -2.33
CA THR A 84 4.41 -8.01 -3.64
C THR A 84 5.37 -8.14 -4.82
N CYS A 85 4.84 -8.28 -6.04
CA CYS A 85 5.64 -8.20 -7.26
C CYS A 85 5.84 -6.77 -7.81
N ILE A 86 5.40 -5.74 -7.08
CA ILE A 86 5.70 -4.34 -7.42
C ILE A 86 7.18 -4.07 -7.15
N ARG A 87 7.85 -3.37 -8.06
CA ARG A 87 9.23 -2.91 -7.91
C ARG A 87 9.28 -1.40 -8.10
N ILE A 88 9.70 -0.69 -7.06
CA ILE A 88 9.76 0.77 -7.02
C ILE A 88 11.21 1.18 -7.25
N LYS A 89 11.52 1.62 -8.47
CA LYS A 89 12.91 1.85 -8.91
C LYS A 89 13.16 3.30 -9.29
N PRO A 90 14.39 3.82 -9.14
CA PRO A 90 14.75 5.12 -9.69
C PRO A 90 14.52 5.15 -11.21
N LYS A 91 13.95 6.24 -11.73
CA LYS A 91 13.77 6.42 -13.17
C LYS A 91 15.10 6.72 -13.88
N THR A 92 15.14 6.37 -15.15
CA THR A 92 16.14 6.75 -16.14
C THR A 92 15.60 7.89 -17.02
N ASP A 93 16.39 8.33 -18.00
CA ASP A 93 15.96 9.36 -18.96
C ASP A 93 15.11 8.80 -20.11
N ALA A 94 15.05 7.48 -20.26
CA ALA A 94 14.21 6.81 -21.24
C ALA A 94 12.75 6.63 -20.77
N ASP A 95 12.50 6.81 -19.47
CA ASP A 95 11.22 6.51 -18.86
C ASP A 95 10.24 7.68 -19.03
N THR A 96 9.10 7.38 -19.64
CA THR A 96 8.06 8.39 -19.93
C THR A 96 7.02 8.49 -18.82
N ASP A 97 6.74 7.38 -18.12
CA ASP A 97 5.78 7.32 -17.02
C ASP A 97 6.53 7.11 -15.70
N TYR A 98 6.40 8.06 -14.79
CA TYR A 98 7.08 7.98 -13.50
C TYR A 98 6.41 8.84 -12.43
N VAL A 99 6.72 8.52 -11.19
CA VAL A 99 6.32 9.24 -9.99
C VAL A 99 7.39 10.25 -9.60
N HIS A 100 7.00 11.50 -9.40
CA HIS A 100 7.84 12.52 -8.82
C HIS A 100 7.45 12.71 -7.35
N ILE A 101 8.29 12.20 -6.45
CA ILE A 101 8.09 12.32 -5.00
C ILE A 101 8.66 13.66 -4.56
N ALA A 102 7.81 14.50 -3.98
CA ALA A 102 8.20 15.84 -3.54
C ALA A 102 7.42 16.30 -2.30
N PRO A 103 7.98 17.21 -1.48
CA PRO A 103 7.23 17.88 -0.42
C PRO A 103 6.39 19.01 -1.03
N LEU A 104 5.17 18.68 -1.48
CA LEU A 104 4.19 19.69 -1.86
C LEU A 104 3.33 20.04 -0.63
N ASP A 105 2.15 20.60 -0.82
CA ASP A 105 1.23 20.81 0.30
C ASP A 105 0.62 19.44 0.66
N GLY A 106 0.65 19.04 1.93
CA GLY A 106 0.00 17.81 2.43
C GLY A 106 0.51 16.47 1.87
N CYS A 107 -0.25 15.40 2.13
CA CYS A 107 0.00 14.04 1.67
C CYS A 107 -1.05 13.65 0.63
N TYR A 108 -0.64 13.31 -0.59
CA TYR A 108 -1.55 12.85 -1.63
C TYR A 108 -0.82 12.15 -2.79
N SER A 109 -1.58 11.35 -3.54
CA SER A 109 -1.16 10.71 -4.78
C SER A 109 -2.34 10.60 -5.75
N SER A 110 -2.03 10.52 -7.04
CA SER A 110 -3.00 10.04 -8.04
C SER A 110 -3.32 8.56 -7.84
N LEU A 111 -4.49 8.14 -8.31
CA LEU A 111 -4.89 6.72 -8.36
C LEU A 111 -4.34 6.06 -9.62
N GLY A 112 -3.47 5.05 -9.45
CA GLY A 112 -2.89 4.29 -10.56
C GLY A 112 -1.89 5.08 -11.43
N ARG A 113 -1.50 4.52 -12.58
CA ARG A 113 -0.64 5.19 -13.58
C ARG A 113 -1.48 6.13 -14.44
N THR A 114 -1.15 7.42 -14.43
CA THR A 114 -1.93 8.44 -15.15
C THR A 114 -1.38 8.77 -16.54
N GLY A 115 -0.16 8.30 -16.85
CA GLY A 115 0.61 8.59 -18.06
C GLY A 115 1.43 9.88 -17.92
N GLY A 116 2.71 9.82 -18.27
CA GLY A 116 3.65 10.91 -18.04
C GLY A 116 4.16 10.98 -16.59
N ALA A 117 4.68 12.14 -16.22
CA ALA A 117 5.07 12.43 -14.84
C ALA A 117 3.82 12.70 -13.97
N GLN A 118 3.72 12.00 -12.83
CA GLN A 118 2.69 12.24 -11.81
C GLN A 118 3.31 12.49 -10.45
N ASN A 119 2.68 13.30 -9.60
CA ASN A 119 3.25 13.65 -8.29
C ASN A 119 2.76 12.71 -7.20
N VAL A 120 3.65 12.42 -6.25
CA VAL A 120 3.29 11.95 -4.91
C VAL A 120 3.82 12.99 -3.92
N SER A 121 2.92 13.60 -3.16
CA SER A 121 3.30 14.58 -2.16
C SER A 121 3.56 13.92 -0.82
N ILE A 122 4.78 14.08 -0.31
CA ILE A 122 5.17 13.70 1.05
C ILE A 122 5.73 14.95 1.71
N ASP A 123 4.87 15.72 2.37
CA ASP A 123 5.27 16.88 3.17
C ASP A 123 5.82 16.47 4.56
N ARG A 124 6.35 17.41 5.33
CA ARG A 124 6.96 17.20 6.65
C ARG A 124 6.05 16.45 7.64
N GLY A 125 4.73 16.60 7.54
CA GLY A 125 3.74 15.88 8.36
C GLY A 125 3.44 14.45 7.89
N CYS A 126 3.96 14.06 6.72
CA CYS A 126 3.65 12.79 6.05
C CYS A 126 4.78 11.75 6.17
N VAL A 127 5.90 12.12 6.81
CA VAL A 127 7.14 11.33 6.85
C VAL A 127 7.06 10.22 7.89
N TYR A 128 6.10 9.33 7.69
CA TYR A 128 5.90 8.11 8.46
C TYR A 128 5.77 6.96 7.46
N LYS A 129 6.47 5.84 7.71
CA LYS A 129 6.41 4.67 6.84
C LYS A 129 5.00 4.33 6.34
N GLY A 130 4.00 4.18 7.21
CA GLY A 130 2.65 3.82 6.78
C GLY A 130 1.90 4.90 6.00
N THR A 131 2.20 6.18 6.22
CA THR A 131 1.65 7.26 5.37
C THR A 131 2.25 7.20 3.97
N ILE A 132 3.56 6.95 3.86
CA ILE A 132 4.22 6.80 2.55
C ILE A 132 3.70 5.54 1.84
N VAL A 133 3.53 4.42 2.56
CA VAL A 133 2.89 3.20 2.03
C VAL A 133 1.47 3.49 1.52
N HIS A 134 0.68 4.27 2.26
CA HIS A 134 -0.67 4.68 1.84
C HIS A 134 -0.67 5.43 0.51
N GLU A 135 0.18 6.46 0.38
CA GLU A 135 0.26 7.24 -0.87
C GLU A 135 0.78 6.40 -2.04
N LEU A 136 1.77 5.54 -1.81
CA LEU A 136 2.26 4.61 -2.84
C LEU A 136 1.20 3.58 -3.22
N MET A 137 0.36 3.13 -2.28
CA MET A 137 -0.74 2.20 -2.55
C MET A 137 -1.87 2.87 -3.36
N HIS A 138 -2.12 4.17 -3.18
CA HIS A 138 -2.91 4.95 -4.14
C HIS A 138 -2.28 4.96 -5.53
N THR A 139 -0.97 5.23 -5.63
CA THR A 139 -0.26 5.21 -6.92
C THR A 139 -0.32 3.84 -7.60
N ILE A 140 -0.36 2.75 -6.82
CA ILE A 140 -0.51 1.38 -7.31
C ILE A 140 -1.92 1.13 -7.86
N GLY A 141 -2.94 1.84 -7.35
CA GLY A 141 -4.30 1.84 -7.90
C GLY A 141 -5.41 1.54 -6.89
N PHE A 142 -5.17 1.71 -5.58
CA PHE A 142 -6.17 1.40 -4.55
C PHE A 142 -6.88 2.64 -4.03
N TYR A 143 -8.20 2.53 -3.90
CA TYR A 143 -9.03 3.48 -3.15
C TYR A 143 -8.91 3.21 -1.65
N HIS A 144 -9.49 4.10 -0.84
CA HIS A 144 -9.63 3.89 0.59
C HIS A 144 -10.56 2.72 0.93
N GLU A 145 -10.27 2.03 2.03
CA GLU A 145 -11.07 0.87 2.44
C GLU A 145 -12.50 1.28 2.84
N GLN A 146 -12.68 2.43 3.50
CA GLN A 146 -14.01 2.94 3.83
C GLN A 146 -14.82 3.43 2.62
N ALA A 147 -14.23 3.49 1.43
CA ALA A 147 -14.92 3.83 0.20
C ALA A 147 -15.49 2.60 -0.52
N ARG A 148 -15.33 1.39 0.05
CA ARG A 148 -15.89 0.16 -0.51
C ARG A 148 -17.42 0.19 -0.63
N ALA A 149 -17.94 -0.50 -1.64
CA ALA A 149 -19.37 -0.64 -1.91
C ALA A 149 -20.15 -1.28 -0.74
N ASP A 150 -19.50 -2.15 0.02
CA ASP A 150 -20.05 -2.88 1.17
C ASP A 150 -19.70 -2.22 2.52
N ARG A 151 -19.06 -1.03 2.54
CA ARG A 151 -18.54 -0.42 3.77
C ARG A 151 -19.62 -0.21 4.85
N ASP A 152 -20.86 0.05 4.45
CA ASP A 152 -21.96 0.25 5.38
C ASP A 152 -22.38 -1.03 6.12
N ASP A 153 -21.89 -2.22 5.74
CA ASP A 153 -22.06 -3.46 6.52
C ASP A 153 -21.04 -3.55 7.68
N TYR A 154 -19.95 -2.78 7.62
CA TYR A 154 -18.80 -2.87 8.52
C TYR A 154 -18.61 -1.63 9.39
N VAL A 155 -18.89 -0.44 8.86
CA VAL A 155 -18.74 0.83 9.58
C VAL A 155 -20.00 1.67 9.51
N THR A 156 -20.13 2.61 10.43
CA THR A 156 -21.14 3.68 10.40
C THR A 156 -20.44 5.01 10.26
N ILE A 157 -20.84 5.82 9.28
CA ILE A 157 -20.38 7.20 9.14
C ILE A 157 -21.26 8.11 10.01
N LEU A 158 -20.62 8.84 10.92
CA LEU A 158 -21.26 9.79 11.82
C LEU A 158 -21.24 11.18 11.18
N TRP A 159 -22.15 11.41 10.23
CA TRP A 159 -22.24 12.64 9.43
C TRP A 159 -22.31 13.92 10.27
N ASP A 160 -22.96 13.87 11.44
CA ASP A 160 -23.03 15.01 12.36
C ASP A 160 -21.66 15.45 12.90
N ASN A 161 -20.63 14.60 12.83
CA ASN A 161 -19.26 14.92 13.24
C ASN A 161 -18.36 15.34 12.07
N VAL A 162 -18.80 15.15 10.82
CA VAL A 162 -18.03 15.51 9.61
C VAL A 162 -18.00 17.02 9.42
N MET A 163 -16.86 17.53 8.96
CA MET A 163 -16.67 18.94 8.60
C MET A 163 -17.56 19.33 7.41
N PRO A 164 -18.32 20.44 7.49
CA PRO A 164 -19.17 20.86 6.38
C PRO A 164 -18.35 21.10 5.11
N GLY A 165 -18.70 20.42 4.01
CA GLY A 165 -18.01 20.48 2.73
C GLY A 165 -17.01 19.35 2.47
N ASP A 166 -16.75 18.48 3.46
CA ASP A 166 -15.89 17.29 3.35
C ASP A 166 -16.70 15.98 3.33
N GLU A 167 -18.03 16.04 3.11
CA GLU A 167 -18.88 14.85 3.05
C GLU A 167 -18.46 13.89 1.91
N ASP A 168 -17.93 14.43 0.81
CA ASP A 168 -17.42 13.69 -0.35
C ASP A 168 -16.22 12.79 0.00
N GLN A 169 -15.50 13.08 1.09
CA GLN A 169 -14.40 12.25 1.60
C GLN A 169 -14.87 10.89 2.11
N PHE A 170 -16.18 10.71 2.30
CA PHE A 170 -16.82 9.49 2.75
C PHE A 170 -17.73 8.89 1.67
N ASP A 171 -17.60 9.26 0.40
CA ASP A 171 -18.34 8.60 -0.68
C ASP A 171 -17.94 7.11 -0.78
N SER A 172 -18.93 6.24 -1.05
CA SER A 172 -18.69 4.85 -1.45
C SER A 172 -18.87 4.70 -2.94
N TYR A 173 -18.07 3.82 -3.53
CA TYR A 173 -18.08 3.60 -4.97
C TYR A 173 -18.76 2.27 -5.32
N PRO A 174 -19.55 2.20 -6.40
CA PRO A 174 -20.18 0.97 -6.84
C PRO A 174 -19.14 -0.03 -7.39
N LEU A 175 -19.49 -1.32 -7.43
CA LEU A 175 -18.64 -2.37 -8.00
C LEU A 175 -18.35 -2.23 -9.51
N THR A 176 -19.00 -1.26 -10.17
CA THR A 176 -18.65 -0.86 -11.54
C THR A 176 -17.41 0.03 -11.61
N GLU A 177 -16.98 0.61 -10.48
CA GLU A 177 -15.81 1.48 -10.38
C GLU A 177 -14.69 0.84 -9.55
N ILE A 178 -15.03 0.19 -8.43
CA ILE A 178 -14.07 -0.50 -7.57
C ILE A 178 -14.23 -2.02 -7.64
N ASP A 179 -13.16 -2.74 -7.34
CA ASP A 179 -13.16 -4.19 -7.19
C ASP A 179 -12.65 -4.55 -5.80
N HIS A 180 -13.43 -5.32 -5.05
CA HIS A 180 -13.03 -5.83 -3.72
C HIS A 180 -11.92 -6.87 -3.81
N LEU A 181 -11.61 -7.35 -5.01
CA LEU A 181 -10.59 -8.36 -5.28
C LEU A 181 -10.81 -9.59 -4.40
N GLY A 182 -12.08 -9.96 -4.24
CA GLY A 182 -12.58 -11.10 -3.45
C GLY A 182 -12.09 -11.16 -2.01
N THR A 183 -11.91 -10.01 -1.36
CA THR A 183 -11.61 -9.92 0.07
C THR A 183 -12.83 -9.47 0.87
N GLU A 184 -12.86 -9.87 2.14
CA GLU A 184 -13.67 -9.19 3.15
C GLU A 184 -13.12 -7.77 3.40
N TYR A 185 -13.91 -6.96 4.09
CA TYR A 185 -13.53 -5.63 4.54
C TYR A 185 -12.41 -5.70 5.59
N ASP A 186 -11.37 -4.90 5.41
CA ASP A 186 -10.19 -4.92 6.27
C ASP A 186 -10.05 -3.65 7.14
N TYR A 187 -10.45 -3.75 8.40
CA TYR A 187 -10.29 -2.67 9.37
C TYR A 187 -8.81 -2.30 9.64
N GLU A 188 -7.88 -3.24 9.42
CA GLU A 188 -6.44 -3.06 9.63
C GLU A 188 -5.74 -2.51 8.38
N SER A 189 -6.46 -2.30 7.28
CA SER A 189 -5.90 -1.77 6.04
C SER A 189 -5.24 -0.41 6.26
N VAL A 190 -4.05 -0.23 5.68
CA VAL A 190 -3.35 1.06 5.64
C VAL A 190 -4.17 2.12 4.88
N MET A 191 -5.08 1.65 4.02
CA MET A 191 -6.02 2.45 3.23
C MET A 191 -7.29 2.82 3.99
N HIS A 192 -7.47 2.36 5.22
CA HIS A 192 -8.60 2.76 6.05
C HIS A 192 -8.33 4.12 6.72
N TYR A 193 -9.31 5.02 6.68
CA TYR A 193 -9.26 6.27 7.45
C TYR A 193 -9.23 6.04 8.96
N SER A 194 -8.58 6.97 9.67
CA SER A 194 -8.64 7.00 11.13
C SER A 194 -10.06 7.32 11.64
N PRO A 195 -10.41 6.97 12.89
CA PRO A 195 -11.74 7.19 13.41
C PRO A 195 -12.19 8.66 13.38
N LYS A 196 -11.25 9.61 13.39
CA LYS A 196 -11.51 11.06 13.51
C LYS A 196 -11.18 11.84 12.23
N ALA A 197 -10.99 11.15 11.10
CA ALA A 197 -10.73 11.80 9.82
C ALA A 197 -11.82 12.84 9.52
N PHE A 198 -11.44 14.04 9.08
CA PHE A 198 -12.36 15.14 8.73
C PHE A 198 -13.37 15.53 9.84
N SER A 199 -13.01 15.31 11.10
CA SER A 199 -13.87 15.65 12.24
C SER A 199 -13.88 17.16 12.53
N LYS A 200 -15.06 17.76 12.67
CA LYS A 200 -15.21 19.17 13.07
C LYS A 200 -15.11 19.41 14.57
N ASN A 201 -15.26 18.36 15.38
CA ASN A 201 -15.41 18.45 16.83
C ASN A 201 -14.46 17.50 17.60
N GLY A 202 -13.53 16.86 16.91
CA GLY A 202 -12.59 15.90 17.49
C GLY A 202 -13.22 14.57 17.91
N GLN A 203 -14.51 14.37 17.64
CA GLN A 203 -15.23 13.11 17.85
C GLN A 203 -15.10 12.21 16.61
N PRO A 204 -15.31 10.89 16.76
CA PRO A 204 -15.23 9.97 15.63
C PRO A 204 -16.22 10.33 14.50
N THR A 205 -15.75 10.28 13.26
CA THR A 205 -16.56 10.32 12.04
C THR A 205 -16.82 8.92 11.50
N ILE A 206 -16.00 7.93 11.85
CA ILE A 206 -16.17 6.52 11.47
C ILE A 206 -16.22 5.67 12.72
N LEU A 207 -17.26 4.84 12.84
CA LEU A 207 -17.42 3.88 13.93
C LEU A 207 -17.49 2.45 13.39
N PRO A 208 -16.55 1.56 13.72
CA PRO A 208 -16.67 0.14 13.42
C PRO A 208 -17.92 -0.47 14.06
N LYS A 209 -18.67 -1.27 13.29
CA LYS A 209 -19.83 -2.01 13.81
C LYS A 209 -19.42 -3.23 14.62
N ARG A 210 -18.24 -3.79 14.32
CA ARG A 210 -17.65 -4.86 15.12
C ARG A 210 -17.00 -4.28 16.37
N ALA A 211 -17.37 -4.80 17.53
CA ALA A 211 -16.78 -4.42 18.81
C ALA A 211 -15.27 -4.74 18.85
N GLU A 212 -14.51 -3.91 19.56
CA GLU A 212 -13.08 -4.10 19.87
C GLU A 212 -12.15 -4.12 18.65
N VAL A 213 -12.58 -3.56 17.52
CA VAL A 213 -11.73 -3.39 16.33
C VAL A 213 -11.25 -1.95 16.23
N ALA A 214 -9.96 -1.78 15.98
CA ALA A 214 -9.35 -0.48 15.68
C ALA A 214 -9.28 -0.26 14.17
N ILE A 215 -9.26 1.01 13.76
CA ILE A 215 -9.13 1.44 12.37
C ILE A 215 -8.11 2.58 12.27
N GLY A 216 -7.58 2.81 11.07
CA GLY A 216 -6.60 3.87 10.82
C GLY A 216 -5.17 3.48 11.14
N HIS A 217 -4.84 2.20 10.98
CA HIS A 217 -3.49 1.66 11.12
C HIS A 217 -2.52 2.32 10.13
N LYS A 218 -1.28 2.58 10.57
CA LYS A 218 -0.22 3.29 9.82
C LYS A 218 1.15 2.64 10.02
N GLU A 219 1.17 1.35 10.30
CA GLU A 219 2.40 0.56 10.51
C GLU A 219 2.99 0.02 9.20
N GLY A 220 2.23 -0.05 8.11
CA GLY A 220 2.63 -0.67 6.84
C GLY A 220 1.44 -1.35 6.17
N LEU A 221 1.70 -2.16 5.13
CA LEU A 221 0.64 -2.94 4.47
C LEU A 221 0.03 -3.97 5.44
N SER A 222 -1.30 -4.06 5.45
CA SER A 222 -1.97 -5.24 6.03
C SER A 222 -1.75 -6.48 5.16
N ALA A 223 -2.07 -7.66 5.69
CA ALA A 223 -2.06 -8.89 4.90
C ALA A 223 -3.06 -8.84 3.73
N THR A 224 -4.21 -8.19 3.92
CA THR A 224 -5.22 -8.02 2.89
C THR A 224 -4.81 -6.96 1.86
N ASP A 225 -4.09 -5.92 2.27
CA ASP A 225 -3.57 -4.91 1.34
C ASP A 225 -2.58 -5.55 0.36
N ALA A 226 -1.63 -6.30 0.89
CA ALA A 226 -0.64 -7.00 0.07
C ALA A 226 -1.30 -8.05 -0.86
N TYR A 227 -2.33 -8.76 -0.36
CA TYR A 227 -3.16 -9.63 -1.19
C TYR A 227 -3.71 -8.92 -2.42
N LYS A 228 -4.36 -7.78 -2.16
CA LYS A 228 -5.11 -7.03 -3.14
C LYS A 228 -4.14 -6.57 -4.21
N ILE A 229 -2.96 -6.07 -3.82
CA ILE A 229 -1.89 -5.72 -4.77
C ILE A 229 -1.50 -6.95 -5.60
N ASN A 230 -1.20 -8.08 -4.96
CA ASN A 230 -0.76 -9.29 -5.66
C ASN A 230 -1.83 -9.86 -6.61
N ARG A 231 -3.10 -9.81 -6.22
CA ARG A 231 -4.24 -10.23 -7.04
C ARG A 231 -4.47 -9.26 -8.19
N LEU A 232 -4.39 -7.95 -7.94
CA LEU A 232 -4.54 -6.92 -8.96
C LEU A 232 -3.45 -7.05 -10.03
N TYR A 233 -2.21 -7.33 -9.64
CA TYR A 233 -1.06 -7.41 -10.53
C TYR A 233 -0.71 -8.83 -11.00
N ASN A 234 -1.55 -9.83 -10.69
CA ASN A 234 -1.33 -11.24 -11.06
C ASN A 234 0.07 -11.75 -10.71
N CYS A 235 0.57 -11.41 -9.52
CA CYS A 235 1.91 -11.76 -9.09
C CYS A 235 2.08 -13.28 -9.01
N THR A 236 2.93 -13.86 -9.88
CA THR A 236 3.22 -15.29 -9.89
C THR A 236 4.16 -15.66 -8.74
N THR A 237 3.75 -16.60 -7.90
CA THR A 237 4.52 -17.09 -6.74
C THR A 237 5.69 -17.95 -7.19
N GLU A 238 6.88 -17.36 -7.33
CA GLU A 238 8.14 -18.11 -7.28
C GLU A 238 8.99 -17.69 -6.06
N ALA A 239 8.40 -17.67 -4.87
CA ALA A 239 9.16 -17.44 -3.64
C ALA A 239 8.50 -18.12 -2.42
N GLY A 240 8.98 -19.32 -2.08
CA GLY A 240 8.76 -20.01 -0.80
C GLY A 240 9.87 -21.04 -0.54
N PRO A 241 10.43 -21.19 0.69
CA PRO A 241 11.48 -22.18 0.94
C PRO A 241 10.96 -23.53 1.49
N ALA A 242 11.34 -24.63 0.82
CA ALA A 242 10.96 -26.05 0.99
C ALA A 242 11.22 -26.74 2.37
N LYS A 243 10.54 -27.89 2.63
CA LYS A 243 10.64 -28.80 3.80
C LYS A 243 12.02 -28.88 4.48
N CYS A 244 12.02 -28.96 5.82
CA CYS A 244 13.26 -29.10 6.60
C CYS A 244 13.74 -30.56 6.77
N GLU A 245 14.74 -30.97 6.01
CA GLU A 245 15.44 -32.26 6.13
C GLU A 245 16.94 -32.16 5.78
N ASP A 246 17.69 -33.25 5.96
CA ASP A 246 19.10 -33.36 5.58
C ASP A 246 19.23 -34.18 4.29
N LEU A 247 19.99 -33.69 3.32
CA LEU A 247 20.14 -34.27 1.98
C LEU A 247 21.43 -35.09 1.81
N ILE A 248 22.33 -35.05 2.80
CA ILE A 248 23.56 -35.86 2.81
C ILE A 248 23.71 -36.59 4.15
N ASN A 249 24.33 -37.76 4.10
CA ASN A 249 24.48 -38.63 5.29
C ASN A 249 25.58 -38.15 6.27
N ASP A 250 26.42 -37.20 5.86
CA ASP A 250 27.52 -36.67 6.66
C ASP A 250 27.15 -35.42 7.49
N CYS A 251 25.86 -35.06 7.58
CA CYS A 251 25.44 -33.88 8.33
C CYS A 251 25.77 -33.94 9.83
N ASP A 252 25.81 -35.12 10.43
CA ASP A 252 26.26 -35.29 11.83
C ASP A 252 27.76 -35.00 11.99
N LYS A 253 28.57 -35.28 10.96
CA LYS A 253 29.99 -34.89 10.92
C LYS A 253 30.17 -33.40 10.76
N ILE A 254 29.34 -32.76 9.94
CA ILE A 254 29.32 -31.30 9.75
C ILE A 254 28.92 -30.59 11.05
N LEU A 255 27.93 -31.13 11.77
CA LEU A 255 27.52 -30.66 13.09
C LEU A 255 28.63 -30.82 14.13
N SER A 256 29.20 -32.01 14.25
CA SER A 256 30.28 -32.29 15.22
C SER A 256 31.60 -31.58 14.91
N SER A 257 31.85 -31.21 13.65
CA SER A 257 33.00 -30.41 13.23
C SER A 257 32.79 -28.90 13.38
N GLY A 258 31.63 -28.46 13.89
CA GLY A 258 31.29 -27.04 14.08
C GLY A 258 31.07 -26.27 12.78
N LEU A 259 30.85 -26.95 11.66
CA LEU A 259 30.75 -26.33 10.34
C LEU A 259 29.33 -25.82 10.01
N CYS A 260 28.33 -26.12 10.84
CA CYS A 260 26.96 -25.65 10.66
C CYS A 260 26.82 -24.11 10.61
N ASP A 261 27.75 -23.40 11.24
CA ASP A 261 27.80 -21.93 11.29
C ASP A 261 29.02 -21.36 10.55
N SER A 262 29.69 -22.20 9.76
CA SER A 262 30.79 -21.76 8.89
C SER A 262 30.26 -20.78 7.85
N GLN A 263 30.82 -19.57 7.86
CA GLN A 263 30.48 -18.53 6.89
C GLN A 263 30.87 -18.93 5.46
N LEU A 264 31.88 -19.78 5.30
CA LEU A 264 32.31 -20.31 4.00
C LEU A 264 31.36 -21.39 3.45
N LEU A 265 30.65 -22.11 4.33
CA LEU A 265 29.81 -23.24 3.95
C LEU A 265 28.31 -22.97 4.18
N SER A 266 27.91 -21.73 4.47
CA SER A 266 26.56 -21.41 4.92
C SER A 266 25.48 -21.86 3.92
N GLU A 267 25.72 -21.66 2.63
CA GLU A 267 24.78 -22.07 1.57
C GLU A 267 24.77 -23.59 1.37
N PHE A 268 25.93 -24.25 1.50
CA PHE A 268 26.02 -25.69 1.47
C PHE A 268 25.26 -26.34 2.65
N VAL A 269 25.39 -25.76 3.85
CA VAL A 269 24.73 -26.22 5.08
C VAL A 269 23.22 -25.99 5.05
N LYS A 270 22.77 -24.79 4.66
CA LYS A 270 21.33 -24.48 4.54
C LYS A 270 20.63 -25.42 3.56
N LYS A 271 21.34 -25.84 2.50
CA LYS A 271 20.79 -26.71 1.46
C LYS A 271 20.83 -28.19 1.84
N ASN A 272 21.95 -28.67 2.37
CA ASN A 272 22.18 -30.12 2.51
C ASN A 272 22.02 -30.64 3.93
N CYS A 273 22.04 -29.77 4.94
CA CYS A 273 21.97 -30.16 6.35
C CYS A 273 20.98 -29.31 7.14
N ALA A 274 19.85 -28.94 6.53
CA ALA A 274 18.92 -27.95 7.07
C ALA A 274 18.31 -28.37 8.42
N ARG A 275 18.13 -29.68 8.63
CA ARG A 275 17.54 -30.20 9.88
C ARG A 275 18.59 -30.37 10.97
N THR A 276 19.70 -31.04 10.65
CA THR A 276 20.80 -31.32 11.57
C THR A 276 21.51 -30.03 12.01
N CYS A 277 21.69 -29.07 11.11
CA CYS A 277 22.25 -27.74 11.42
C CYS A 277 21.19 -26.69 11.81
N LYS A 278 19.94 -27.11 12.10
CA LYS A 278 18.84 -26.24 12.55
C LYS A 278 18.59 -25.02 11.66
N LYS A 279 18.78 -25.17 10.35
CA LYS A 279 18.40 -24.19 9.33
C LYS A 279 16.95 -24.40 8.84
N CYS A 280 16.09 -25.03 9.66
CA CYS A 280 14.70 -25.37 9.34
C CYS A 280 13.76 -24.19 9.14
N CYS A 281 12.81 -24.44 8.24
CA CYS A 281 11.69 -23.59 7.88
C CYS A 281 10.51 -23.73 8.88
N ILE A 282 10.20 -22.65 9.62
CA ILE A 282 9.20 -22.58 10.69
C ILE A 282 8.28 -21.36 10.52
N ASP A 283 7.04 -21.46 11.02
CA ASP A 283 6.16 -20.30 11.16
C ASP A 283 6.77 -19.28 12.12
N LYS A 284 6.81 -18.04 11.67
CA LYS A 284 7.38 -16.86 12.34
C LYS A 284 6.33 -16.07 13.14
N LEU A 285 5.03 -16.27 12.91
CA LEU A 285 3.94 -15.52 13.57
C LEU A 285 2.92 -16.45 14.27
N SER A 286 2.31 -15.99 15.36
CA SER A 286 1.43 -16.82 16.21
C SER A 286 0.05 -17.13 15.61
N TRP A 287 -0.36 -16.38 14.58
CA TRP A 287 -1.67 -16.51 13.94
C TRP A 287 -1.65 -17.36 12.65
N CYS A 288 -0.53 -18.02 12.34
CA CYS A 288 -0.32 -18.82 11.13
C CYS A 288 -1.28 -20.00 10.95
N ALA A 289 -1.70 -20.65 12.04
CA ALA A 289 -2.71 -21.72 11.99
C ALA A 289 -4.07 -21.19 11.51
N ARG A 290 -4.44 -19.97 11.92
CA ARG A 290 -5.70 -19.32 11.53
C ARG A 290 -5.67 -18.83 10.09
N ALA A 291 -4.50 -18.37 9.62
CA ALA A 291 -4.29 -18.03 8.21
C ALA A 291 -4.47 -19.25 7.30
N ALA A 292 -4.03 -20.43 7.74
CA ALA A 292 -4.26 -21.68 7.01
C ALA A 292 -5.75 -22.08 6.98
N GLU A 293 -6.47 -21.98 8.12
CA GLU A 293 -7.92 -22.27 8.21
C GLU A 293 -8.77 -21.35 7.32
N MET A 294 -8.39 -20.08 7.20
CA MET A 294 -9.06 -19.08 6.35
C MET A 294 -8.66 -19.15 4.86
N GLN A 295 -7.85 -20.16 4.50
CA GLN A 295 -7.28 -20.35 3.17
C GLN A 295 -6.40 -19.16 2.71
N LEU A 296 -5.83 -18.41 3.65
CA LEU A 296 -4.92 -17.31 3.33
C LEU A 296 -3.57 -17.80 2.80
N CYS A 297 -3.22 -19.06 2.99
CA CYS A 297 -2.05 -19.63 2.34
C CYS A 297 -2.21 -19.79 0.81
N THR A 298 -3.44 -19.93 0.33
CA THR A 298 -3.77 -20.00 -1.10
C THR A 298 -4.29 -18.67 -1.64
N LYS A 299 -4.91 -17.85 -0.78
CA LYS A 299 -5.27 -16.46 -1.13
C LYS A 299 -4.02 -15.57 -1.16
N LEU A 300 -3.11 -15.68 -0.18
CA LEU A 300 -1.89 -14.86 0.00
C LEU A 300 -0.60 -15.67 -0.10
N PRO A 301 -0.35 -16.34 -1.23
CA PRO A 301 0.68 -17.36 -1.37
C PRO A 301 2.13 -16.82 -1.38
N GLN A 302 2.35 -15.52 -1.26
CA GLN A 302 3.70 -14.93 -1.11
C GLN A 302 3.93 -14.36 0.29
N GLU A 303 2.97 -13.64 0.86
CA GLU A 303 3.14 -13.02 2.18
C GLU A 303 2.97 -14.01 3.31
N ILE A 304 1.83 -14.70 3.36
CA ILE A 304 1.49 -15.57 4.49
C ILE A 304 2.52 -16.69 4.58
N PRO A 305 2.96 -17.34 3.51
CA PRO A 305 4.03 -18.32 3.60
C PRO A 305 5.42 -17.75 3.94
N THR A 306 5.69 -16.46 3.78
CA THR A 306 6.98 -15.88 4.22
C THR A 306 7.07 -15.80 5.76
N TYR A 307 5.91 -15.67 6.42
CA TYR A 307 5.76 -15.59 7.88
C TYR A 307 5.18 -16.84 8.51
N CYS A 308 4.51 -17.64 7.71
CA CYS A 308 3.84 -18.87 8.07
C CYS A 308 4.25 -19.97 7.09
N PRO A 309 5.56 -20.14 6.78
CA PRO A 309 5.98 -21.07 5.75
C PRO A 309 5.62 -22.52 6.09
N LYS A 310 5.48 -22.87 7.37
CA LYS A 310 5.06 -24.20 7.82
C LYS A 310 3.53 -24.37 7.77
N SER A 311 2.74 -23.41 8.26
CA SER A 311 1.27 -23.47 8.22
C SER A 311 0.72 -23.39 6.79
N CYS A 312 1.45 -22.73 5.90
CA CYS A 312 1.14 -22.70 4.47
C CYS A 312 1.76 -23.81 3.64
N ARG A 313 2.42 -24.78 4.30
CA ARG A 313 3.04 -25.93 3.62
C ARG A 313 4.01 -25.50 2.51
N GLN A 314 4.67 -24.35 2.69
CA GLN A 314 5.74 -23.87 1.81
C GLN A 314 7.12 -24.31 2.26
N CYS A 315 7.25 -24.72 3.53
CA CYS A 315 8.01 -25.92 3.83
C CYS A 315 7.15 -27.13 3.41
#